data_AF-A0A9D7TU50-F1
#
_entry.id   AF-A0A9D7TU50-F1
#
_cell.length_a   1.000
_cell.length_b   1.000
_cell.length_c   1.000
_cell.angle_alpha   90.00
_cell.angle_beta   90.00
_cell.angle_gamma   90.00
#
_symmetry.space_group_name_H-M   'P 1'
#
loop_
_entity.id
_entity.type
_entity.pdbx_description
1 polymer ?
#
loop_
_entity_poly.entity_id
_entity_poly.type
_entity_poly.pdbx_seq_one_letter_code
_entity_poly.pdbx_strand_id
1 'polypeptide(L)'
;MYHPDDFLERIRQTEINKLNKLSLTKLFSNMHIETTKEFKGPKNIKEVLTEKKFKHDSTSKYWLLIFAVFISSKAIRDTFFKSNTDTSLLVLEYILSVVFFFGAINQFFFNKPLNYNILVNKTKIEIEKQTFLWKDIYETAILTKGGGKTKRQYFIIAMKDMNTYEIFELKNFTHYWDFGATLSKYIEHLKPTAGQ
;
A
#
# COMPACT_ATOMS: atom_id res chain seq x y z
N MET A 1 10.22 13.07 -30.17
CA MET A 1 9.17 12.22 -29.55
C MET A 1 9.89 11.17 -28.73
N TYR A 2 9.68 11.14 -27.41
CA TYR A 2 10.23 10.09 -26.55
C TYR A 2 9.39 8.82 -26.68
N HIS A 3 10.02 7.65 -26.70
CA HIS A 3 9.27 6.40 -26.67
C HIS A 3 8.58 6.24 -25.30
N PRO A 4 7.35 5.67 -25.25
CA PRO A 4 6.64 5.41 -24.00
C PRO A 4 7.48 4.69 -22.95
N ASP A 5 8.31 3.77 -23.43
CA ASP A 5 9.16 2.91 -22.61
C ASP A 5 10.30 3.71 -21.96
N ASP A 6 10.78 4.78 -22.60
CA ASP A 6 11.86 5.62 -22.07
C ASP A 6 11.43 6.37 -20.81
N PHE A 7 10.17 6.83 -20.74
CA PHE A 7 9.70 7.60 -19.59
C PHE A 7 9.52 6.70 -18.35
N LEU A 8 8.88 5.54 -18.52
CA LEU A 8 8.71 4.59 -17.43
C LEU A 8 10.07 4.03 -16.96
N GLU A 9 11.00 3.81 -17.89
CA GLU A 9 12.36 3.38 -17.56
C GLU A 9 13.12 4.47 -16.78
N ARG A 10 12.98 5.75 -17.14
CA ARG A 10 13.52 6.86 -16.33
C ARG A 10 12.94 6.88 -14.92
N ILE A 11 11.63 6.65 -14.77
CA ILE A 11 11.00 6.57 -13.45
C ILE A 11 11.59 5.38 -12.67
N ARG A 12 11.72 4.21 -13.30
CA ARG A 12 12.32 3.02 -12.70
C ARG A 12 13.72 3.30 -12.18
N GLN A 13 14.60 3.87 -13.00
CA GLN A 13 15.97 4.21 -12.62
C GLN A 13 16.03 5.25 -11.50
N THR A 14 15.17 6.27 -11.56
CA THR A 14 15.09 7.32 -10.53
C THR A 14 14.71 6.74 -9.18
N GLU A 15 13.71 5.86 -9.13
CA GLU A 15 13.27 5.23 -7.90
C GLU A 15 14.26 4.19 -7.38
N ILE A 16 14.93 3.44 -8.28
CA ILE A 16 16.07 2.58 -7.90
C ILE A 16 17.12 3.39 -7.14
N ASN A 17 17.52 4.54 -7.69
CA ASN A 17 18.56 5.38 -7.08
C ASN A 17 18.13 5.99 -5.74
N LYS A 18 16.90 6.50 -5.63
CA LYS A 18 16.36 7.04 -4.36
C LYS A 18 16.28 5.96 -3.28
N LEU A 19 15.75 4.79 -3.64
CA LEU A 19 15.52 3.70 -2.71
C LEU A 19 16.83 3.03 -2.25
N ASN A 20 17.84 2.97 -3.12
CA ASN A 20 19.19 2.50 -2.76
C ASN A 20 19.94 3.49 -1.86
N LYS A 21 19.69 4.80 -2.01
CA LYS A 21 20.29 5.83 -1.15
C LYS A 21 19.72 5.80 0.28
N LEU A 22 18.47 5.36 0.44
CA LEU A 22 17.77 5.26 1.73
C LEU A 22 18.02 3.94 2.48
N SER A 23 18.38 2.86 1.80
CA SER A 23 18.73 1.59 2.45
C SER A 23 20.24 1.37 2.45
N LEU A 24 20.88 1.40 3.63
CA LEU A 24 22.29 1.06 3.85
C LEU A 24 22.71 -0.35 3.36
N THR A 25 21.77 -1.15 2.86
CA THR A 25 21.98 -2.49 2.32
C THR A 25 21.81 -2.51 0.80
N LYS A 26 22.94 -2.77 0.11
CA LYS A 26 23.08 -3.01 -1.34
C LYS A 26 22.39 -4.30 -1.86
N LEU A 27 21.45 -4.87 -1.09
CA LEU A 27 21.02 -6.27 -1.21
C LEU A 27 19.68 -6.49 -1.95
N PHE A 28 19.05 -5.46 -2.49
CA PHE A 28 17.77 -5.61 -3.20
C PHE A 28 17.83 -5.02 -4.61
N SER A 29 18.63 -5.64 -5.49
CA SER A 29 18.83 -5.21 -6.89
C SER A 29 17.68 -5.56 -7.84
N ASN A 30 16.67 -6.31 -7.39
CA ASN A 30 15.60 -6.77 -8.27
C ASN A 30 14.39 -5.84 -8.14
N MET A 31 14.40 -4.78 -8.94
CA MET A 31 13.27 -3.87 -9.13
C MET A 31 12.71 -4.05 -10.53
N HIS A 32 11.44 -4.43 -10.62
CA HIS A 32 10.74 -4.73 -11.86
C HIS A 32 9.57 -3.77 -12.01
N ILE A 33 9.47 -3.09 -13.15
CA ILE A 33 8.31 -2.26 -13.49
C ILE A 33 7.53 -2.99 -14.56
N GLU A 34 6.23 -3.14 -14.35
CA GLU A 34 5.32 -3.70 -15.37
C GLU A 34 4.24 -2.68 -15.63
N THR A 35 3.98 -2.40 -16.90
CA THR A 35 2.80 -1.63 -17.27
C THR A 35 1.55 -2.39 -16.87
N THR A 36 0.47 -1.67 -16.53
CA THR A 36 -0.81 -2.33 -16.20
C THR A 36 -1.34 -3.16 -17.38
N LYS A 37 -0.97 -2.80 -18.62
CA LYS A 37 -1.26 -3.51 -19.87
C LYS A 37 -0.60 -4.89 -20.00
N GLU A 38 0.59 -5.06 -19.44
CA GLU A 38 1.38 -6.30 -19.59
C GLU A 38 1.00 -7.39 -18.58
N PHE A 39 0.15 -7.06 -17.61
CA PHE A 39 -0.18 -7.94 -16.50
C PHE A 39 -1.12 -9.10 -16.92
N LYS A 40 -0.57 -10.30 -17.13
CA LYS A 40 -1.33 -11.52 -17.50
C LYS A 40 -1.92 -12.22 -16.27
N GLY A 41 -3.12 -11.82 -15.82
CA GLY A 41 -3.91 -12.57 -14.83
C GLY A 41 -5.23 -13.12 -15.39
N PRO A 42 -5.95 -14.01 -14.66
CA PRO A 42 -7.20 -14.61 -15.14
C PRO A 42 -8.23 -13.56 -15.55
N LYS A 43 -8.78 -13.73 -16.76
CA LYS A 43 -9.53 -12.75 -17.58
C LYS A 43 -10.98 -12.50 -17.15
N ASN A 44 -11.51 -13.21 -16.16
CA ASN A 44 -12.93 -13.17 -15.84
C ASN A 44 -13.22 -12.16 -14.72
N ILE A 45 -13.38 -10.88 -15.07
CA ILE A 45 -14.13 -9.93 -14.27
C ILE A 45 -15.61 -10.24 -14.55
N LYS A 46 -16.30 -10.86 -13.58
CA LYS A 46 -17.65 -11.43 -13.77
C LYS A 46 -18.79 -10.40 -13.75
N GLU A 47 -18.52 -9.11 -13.56
CA GLU A 47 -19.56 -8.09 -13.41
C GLU A 47 -19.26 -6.86 -14.27
N VAL A 48 -20.33 -6.28 -14.84
CA VAL A 48 -20.35 -4.96 -15.47
C VAL A 48 -20.17 -3.91 -14.37
N LEU A 49 -18.99 -3.86 -13.77
CA LEU A 49 -18.64 -2.87 -12.75
C LEU A 49 -18.28 -1.56 -13.46
N THR A 50 -18.99 -0.50 -13.16
CA THR A 50 -18.69 0.87 -13.63
C THR A 50 -17.61 1.53 -12.78
N GLU A 51 -17.41 1.03 -11.56
CA GLU A 51 -16.41 1.49 -10.61
C GLU A 51 -15.91 0.36 -9.72
N LYS A 52 -14.67 0.50 -9.22
CA LYS A 52 -14.10 -0.36 -8.20
C LYS A 52 -13.44 0.49 -7.12
N LYS A 53 -13.89 0.31 -5.89
CA LYS A 53 -13.26 0.90 -4.69
C LYS A 53 -12.47 -0.16 -3.94
N PHE A 54 -11.17 0.04 -3.83
CA PHE A 54 -10.26 -0.71 -2.97
C PHE A 54 -10.11 0.05 -1.66
N LYS A 55 -10.54 -0.59 -0.56
CA LYS A 55 -10.35 -0.08 0.80
C LYS A 55 -9.09 -0.71 1.38
N HIS A 56 -8.33 0.07 2.12
CA HIS A 56 -7.18 -0.45 2.85
C HIS A 56 -7.65 -1.45 3.93
N ASP A 57 -6.84 -2.49 4.17
CA ASP A 57 -7.12 -3.45 5.22
C ASP A 57 -6.81 -2.81 6.58
N SER A 58 -7.85 -2.57 7.37
CA SER A 58 -7.73 -2.04 8.74
C SER A 58 -7.64 -3.15 9.79
N THR A 59 -7.70 -4.42 9.39
CA THR A 59 -7.79 -5.57 10.31
C THR A 59 -6.60 -5.62 11.27
N SER A 60 -5.39 -5.36 10.77
CA SER A 60 -4.16 -5.31 11.59
C SER A 60 -4.20 -4.20 12.66
N LYS A 61 -4.81 -3.05 12.34
CA LYS A 61 -4.97 -1.94 13.28
C LYS A 61 -5.98 -2.27 14.37
N TYR A 62 -7.09 -2.91 14.01
CA TYR A 62 -8.09 -3.37 14.97
C TYR A 62 -7.51 -4.43 15.92
N TRP A 63 -6.72 -5.38 15.42
CA TRP A 63 -6.05 -6.38 16.26
C TRP A 63 -5.07 -5.75 17.25
N LEU A 64 -4.26 -4.78 16.82
CA LEU A 64 -3.36 -4.06 17.71
C LEU A 64 -4.11 -3.31 18.82
N LEU A 65 -5.24 -2.68 18.48
CA LEU A 65 -6.07 -1.97 19.45
C LEU A 65 -6.72 -2.94 20.45
N ILE A 66 -7.28 -4.05 19.97
CA ILE A 66 -7.84 -5.11 20.83
C ILE A 66 -6.76 -5.65 21.78
N PHE A 67 -5.55 -5.87 21.27
CA PHE A 67 -4.44 -6.39 22.08
C PHE A 67 -3.97 -5.39 23.14
N ALA A 68 -3.88 -4.10 22.80
CA ALA A 68 -3.55 -3.03 23.74
C ALA A 68 -4.60 -2.91 24.86
N VAL A 69 -5.90 -2.97 24.52
CA VAL A 69 -7.00 -2.97 25.50
C VAL A 69 -6.95 -4.22 26.38
N PHE A 70 -6.68 -5.39 25.80
CA PHE A 70 -6.58 -6.65 26.54
C PHE A 70 -5.44 -6.62 27.58
N ILE A 71 -4.23 -6.22 27.17
CA ILE A 71 -3.08 -6.13 28.09
C ILE A 71 -3.35 -5.10 29.19
N SER A 72 -3.90 -3.94 28.85
CA SER A 72 -4.22 -2.91 29.83
C SER A 72 -5.26 -3.36 30.84
N SER A 73 -6.32 -4.04 30.38
CA SER A 73 -7.35 -4.60 31.25
C SER A 73 -6.78 -5.66 32.19
N LYS A 74 -5.84 -6.49 31.70
CA LYS A 74 -5.15 -7.49 32.50
C LYS A 74 -4.25 -6.84 33.56
N ALA A 75 -3.44 -5.86 33.18
CA ALA A 75 -2.56 -5.13 34.10
C ALA A 75 -3.34 -4.41 35.21
N ILE A 76 -4.46 -3.74 34.86
CA ILE A 76 -5.37 -3.13 35.84
C ILE A 76 -5.94 -4.20 36.77
N ARG A 77 -6.44 -5.31 36.23
CA ARG A 77 -6.98 -6.40 37.04
C ARG A 77 -5.95 -6.96 38.03
N ASP A 78 -4.75 -7.25 37.54
CA ASP A 78 -3.67 -7.83 38.35
C ASP A 78 -3.11 -6.83 39.39
N THR A 79 -3.26 -5.51 39.16
CA THR A 79 -2.92 -4.45 40.13
C THR A 79 -3.99 -4.29 41.23
N PHE A 80 -5.28 -4.28 40.88
CA PHE A 80 -6.36 -3.92 41.82
C PHE A 80 -7.02 -5.12 42.51
N PHE A 81 -7.02 -6.30 41.90
CA PHE A 81 -7.82 -7.45 42.36
C PHE A 81 -6.99 -8.65 42.82
N LYS A 82 -5.66 -8.54 42.82
CA LYS A 82 -4.77 -9.69 43.04
C LYS A 82 -3.63 -9.29 43.98
N SER A 83 -3.68 -9.77 45.22
CA SER A 83 -2.82 -9.27 46.30
C SER A 83 -1.38 -9.81 46.29
N ASN A 84 -1.08 -10.84 45.48
CA ASN A 84 0.23 -11.51 45.44
C ASN A 84 0.89 -11.43 44.05
N THR A 85 0.56 -10.42 43.25
CA THR A 85 1.17 -10.28 41.93
C THR A 85 2.62 -9.78 42.08
N ASP A 86 3.56 -10.51 41.49
CA ASP A 86 4.97 -10.11 41.44
C ASP A 86 5.11 -8.73 40.78
N THR A 87 5.71 -7.78 41.49
CA THR A 87 5.96 -6.42 41.03
C THR A 87 6.75 -6.38 39.72
N SER A 88 7.64 -7.34 39.49
CA SER A 88 8.41 -7.43 38.24
C SER A 88 7.54 -7.78 37.03
N LEU A 89 6.54 -8.64 37.22
CA LEU A 89 5.57 -9.01 36.19
C LEU A 89 4.65 -7.83 35.85
N LEU A 90 4.19 -7.08 36.85
CA LEU A 90 3.37 -5.88 36.64
C LEU A 90 4.12 -4.83 35.82
N VAL A 91 5.38 -4.54 36.16
CA VAL A 91 6.21 -3.58 35.41
C VAL A 91 6.34 -3.99 33.95
N LEU A 92 6.56 -5.28 33.67
CA LEU A 92 6.64 -5.80 32.30
C LEU A 92 5.31 -5.58 31.54
N GLU A 93 4.17 -5.86 32.16
CA GLU A 93 2.86 -5.69 31.53
C GLU A 93 2.55 -4.22 31.21
N TYR A 94 2.94 -3.29 32.08
CA TYR A 94 2.82 -1.85 31.82
C TYR A 94 3.73 -1.41 30.66
N ILE A 95 4.98 -1.86 30.62
CA ILE A 95 5.90 -1.55 29.51
C ILE A 95 5.34 -2.08 28.19
N LEU A 96 4.86 -3.34 28.17
CA LEU A 96 4.22 -3.91 26.99
C LEU A 96 3.01 -3.10 26.56
N SER A 97 2.12 -2.73 27.50
CA SER A 97 0.95 -1.90 27.20
C SER A 97 1.34 -0.58 26.54
N VAL A 98 2.34 0.14 27.08
CA VAL A 98 2.85 1.40 26.51
C VAL A 98 3.40 1.19 25.10
N VAL A 99 4.18 0.13 24.88
CA VAL A 99 4.73 -0.19 23.55
C VAL A 99 3.61 -0.48 22.55
N PHE A 100 2.60 -1.25 22.93
CA PHE A 100 1.45 -1.54 22.06
C PHE A 100 0.59 -0.30 21.78
N PHE A 101 0.34 0.54 22.79
CA PHE A 101 -0.38 1.80 22.62
C PHE A 101 0.37 2.75 21.67
N PHE A 102 1.67 2.91 21.88
CA PHE A 102 2.49 3.74 21.00
C PHE A 102 2.51 3.18 19.57
N GLY A 103 2.61 1.85 19.43
CA GLY A 103 2.52 1.17 18.15
C GLY A 103 1.18 1.40 17.44
N ALA A 104 0.06 1.33 18.17
CA ALA A 104 -1.27 1.61 17.65
C ALA A 104 -1.39 3.08 17.20
N ILE A 105 -1.02 4.03 18.06
CA ILE A 105 -1.03 5.47 17.72
C ILE A 105 -0.19 5.74 16.46
N ASN A 106 1.02 5.18 16.40
CA ASN A 106 1.90 5.35 15.24
C ASN A 106 1.28 4.78 13.95
N GLN A 107 0.64 3.61 14.02
CA GLN A 107 -0.05 3.03 12.86
C GLN A 107 -1.30 3.82 12.44
N PHE A 108 -2.09 4.33 13.38
CA PHE A 108 -3.33 5.05 13.06
C PHE A 108 -3.08 6.46 12.54
N PHE A 109 -2.16 7.21 13.17
CA PHE A 109 -1.99 8.65 12.92
C PHE A 109 -0.82 9.01 12.02
N PHE A 110 0.30 8.28 12.09
CA PHE A 110 1.55 8.72 11.45
C PHE A 110 1.89 7.94 10.18
N ASN A 111 1.38 6.71 10.04
CA ASN A 111 1.58 5.91 8.83
C ASN A 111 0.51 6.20 7.75
N LYS A 112 0.56 7.38 7.14
CA LYS A 112 -0.29 7.75 5.99
C LYS A 112 -0.28 6.77 4.79
N PRO A 113 0.85 6.11 4.43
CA PRO A 113 0.88 5.11 3.35
C PRO A 113 0.01 3.88 3.63
N LEU A 114 -0.47 3.71 4.87
CA LEU A 114 -1.28 2.57 5.30
C LEU A 114 -2.79 2.79 5.16
N ASN A 115 -3.24 3.97 4.74
CA ASN A 115 -4.62 4.42 4.92
C ASN A 115 -5.38 4.76 3.63
N TYR A 116 -4.72 4.75 2.48
CA TYR A 116 -5.32 5.30 1.27
C TYR A 116 -6.29 4.35 0.57
N ASN A 117 -7.43 4.89 0.16
CA ASN A 117 -8.43 4.19 -0.65
C ASN A 117 -8.17 4.50 -2.12
N ILE A 118 -8.30 3.49 -2.98
CA ILE A 118 -8.18 3.67 -4.43
C ILE A 118 -9.57 3.45 -5.04
N LEU A 119 -10.07 4.43 -5.76
CA LEU A 119 -11.26 4.31 -6.60
C LEU A 119 -10.85 4.39 -8.06
N VAL A 120 -11.25 3.42 -8.84
CA VAL A 120 -11.06 3.39 -10.29
C VAL A 120 -12.43 3.36 -10.92
N ASN A 121 -12.69 4.27 -11.86
CA ASN A 121 -13.91 4.27 -12.66
C ASN A 121 -13.58 4.66 -14.11
N LYS A 122 -14.59 4.82 -14.97
CA LYS A 122 -14.40 5.14 -16.39
C LYS A 122 -13.88 6.55 -16.69
N THR A 123 -13.88 7.47 -15.71
CA THR A 123 -13.50 8.87 -15.92
C THR A 123 -12.20 9.24 -15.21
N LYS A 124 -11.87 8.56 -14.11
CA LYS A 124 -10.77 8.92 -13.23
C LYS A 124 -10.24 7.74 -12.40
N ILE A 125 -9.04 7.95 -11.87
CA ILE A 125 -8.50 7.26 -10.71
C ILE A 125 -8.50 8.26 -9.55
N GLU A 126 -9.02 7.88 -8.39
CA GLU A 126 -8.98 8.69 -7.18
C GLU A 126 -8.22 7.92 -6.09
N ILE A 127 -7.23 8.58 -5.48
CA ILE A 127 -6.44 8.04 -4.39
C ILE A 127 -6.56 9.01 -3.22
N GLU A 128 -7.27 8.59 -2.17
CA GLU A 128 -7.67 9.44 -1.03
C GLU A 128 -8.44 10.70 -1.43
N LYS A 129 -7.73 11.83 -1.56
CA LYS A 129 -8.27 13.15 -1.90
C LYS A 129 -7.71 13.67 -3.23
N GLN A 130 -6.79 12.91 -3.85
CA GLN A 130 -6.20 13.26 -5.13
C GLN A 130 -7.00 12.59 -6.24
N THR A 131 -7.38 13.37 -7.25
CA THR A 131 -8.12 12.90 -8.41
C THR A 131 -7.25 13.03 -9.66
N PHE A 132 -7.11 11.92 -10.40
CA PHE A 132 -6.39 11.82 -11.66
C PHE A 132 -7.37 11.47 -12.77
N LEU A 133 -7.61 12.37 -13.71
CA LEU A 133 -8.50 12.11 -14.84
C LEU A 133 -7.77 11.31 -15.90
N TRP A 134 -8.43 10.36 -16.56
CA TRP A 134 -7.78 9.53 -17.59
C TRP A 134 -7.17 10.34 -18.74
N LYS A 135 -7.79 11.48 -19.08
CA LYS A 135 -7.29 12.38 -20.12
C LYS A 135 -5.92 13.00 -19.82
N ASP A 136 -5.56 13.08 -18.54
CA ASP A 136 -4.33 13.68 -18.03
C ASP A 136 -3.26 12.62 -17.68
N ILE A 137 -3.67 11.35 -17.62
CA ILE A 137 -2.79 10.21 -17.38
C ILE A 137 -2.19 9.75 -18.70
N TYR A 138 -0.87 9.64 -18.74
CA TYR A 138 -0.15 9.00 -19.83
C TYR A 138 -0.26 7.48 -19.74
N GLU A 139 0.24 6.94 -18.63
CA GLU A 139 0.31 5.49 -18.41
C GLU A 139 0.29 5.18 -16.91
N THR A 140 -0.12 3.96 -16.59
CA THR A 140 -0.11 3.42 -15.24
C THR A 140 0.79 2.19 -15.17
N ALA A 141 1.54 2.04 -14.08
CA ALA A 141 2.46 0.93 -13.91
C ALA A 141 2.51 0.42 -12.46
N ILE A 142 2.90 -0.84 -12.30
CA ILE A 142 3.21 -1.45 -11.00
C ILE A 142 4.72 -1.66 -10.93
N LEU A 143 5.35 -0.97 -9.98
CA LEU A 143 6.75 -1.17 -9.63
C LEU A 143 6.82 -2.16 -8.47
N THR A 144 7.50 -3.28 -8.66
CA THR A 144 7.73 -4.29 -7.62
C THR A 144 9.20 -4.24 -7.19
N LYS A 145 9.42 -4.05 -5.88
CA LYS A 145 10.74 -4.13 -5.24
C LYS A 145 10.84 -5.42 -4.40
N GLY A 146 11.89 -6.20 -4.67
CA GLY A 146 12.27 -7.37 -3.87
C GLY A 146 12.19 -8.70 -4.63
N GLY A 147 12.79 -9.74 -4.06
CA GLY A 147 12.72 -11.13 -4.52
C GLY A 147 12.43 -12.08 -3.36
N GLY A 148 11.55 -13.07 -3.55
CA GLY A 148 11.15 -14.02 -2.51
C GLY A 148 9.82 -13.69 -1.81
N LYS A 149 9.73 -13.96 -0.50
CA LYS A 149 8.48 -13.92 0.31
C LYS A 149 7.95 -12.51 0.63
N THR A 150 8.76 -11.46 0.50
CA THR A 150 8.34 -10.07 0.76
C THR A 150 8.55 -9.22 -0.49
N LYS A 151 7.47 -9.00 -1.24
CA LYS A 151 7.44 -8.08 -2.38
C LYS A 151 6.78 -6.78 -1.92
N ARG A 152 7.45 -5.64 -2.12
CA ARG A 152 6.80 -4.34 -2.00
C ARG A 152 6.34 -3.91 -3.38
N GLN A 153 5.05 -3.62 -3.52
CA GLN A 153 4.46 -3.12 -4.75
C GLN A 153 4.17 -1.63 -4.61
N TYR A 154 4.42 -0.87 -5.66
CA TYR A 154 4.11 0.55 -5.77
C TYR A 154 3.29 0.75 -7.03
N PHE A 155 2.24 1.56 -6.93
CA PHE A 155 1.46 2.01 -8.07
C PHE A 155 1.99 3.34 -8.56
N ILE A 156 2.25 3.44 -9.86
CA ILE A 156 2.76 4.63 -10.52
C ILE A 156 1.70 5.16 -11.47
N ILE A 157 1.43 6.46 -11.38
CA ILE A 157 0.64 7.22 -12.34
C ILE A 157 1.59 8.18 -13.06
N ALA A 158 1.92 7.90 -14.32
CA ALA A 158 2.69 8.78 -15.18
C ALA A 158 1.74 9.78 -15.87
N MET A 159 2.05 11.08 -15.79
CA MET A 159 1.21 12.13 -16.35
C MET A 159 1.54 12.38 -17.83
N LYS A 160 0.57 12.94 -18.57
CA LYS A 160 0.67 13.20 -20.02
C LYS A 160 1.74 14.22 -20.41
N ASP A 161 2.20 15.02 -19.46
CA ASP A 161 3.35 15.92 -19.65
C ASP A 161 4.69 15.18 -19.77
N MET A 162 4.72 13.86 -19.53
CA MET A 162 5.91 12.99 -19.55
C MET A 162 7.07 13.46 -18.65
N ASN A 163 6.75 14.30 -17.67
CA ASN A 163 7.72 14.90 -16.74
C ASN A 163 7.31 14.68 -15.29
N THR A 164 6.02 14.60 -15.01
CA THR A 164 5.50 14.37 -13.65
C THR A 164 4.95 12.96 -13.50
N TYR A 165 5.14 12.40 -12.31
CA TYR A 165 4.59 11.11 -11.92
C TYR A 165 4.30 11.09 -10.42
N GLU A 166 3.29 10.32 -10.05
CA GLU A 166 2.93 10.07 -8.65
C GLU A 166 3.15 8.59 -8.32
N ILE A 167 3.61 8.32 -7.10
CA ILE A 167 3.93 6.97 -6.62
C ILE A 167 3.25 6.66 -5.29
N PHE A 168 2.59 5.49 -5.22
CA PHE A 168 1.79 5.06 -4.08
C PHE A 168 2.18 3.64 -3.62
N GLU A 169 2.59 3.45 -2.37
CA GLU A 169 3.00 2.13 -1.81
C GLU A 169 1.82 1.19 -1.45
N LEU A 170 1.62 0.12 -2.21
CA LEU A 170 0.46 -0.79 -2.11
C LEU A 170 0.50 -1.80 -0.94
N LYS A 171 1.27 -1.55 0.11
CA LYS A 171 1.61 -2.53 1.16
C LYS A 171 0.40 -3.05 1.97
N ASN A 172 -0.68 -2.29 2.04
CA ASN A 172 -1.80 -2.54 2.98
C ASN A 172 -3.08 -3.08 2.35
N PHE A 173 -3.01 -3.55 1.10
CA PHE A 173 -4.09 -4.30 0.48
C PHE A 173 -3.85 -5.81 0.67
N THR A 174 -3.68 -6.22 1.93
CA THR A 174 -3.21 -7.53 2.40
C THR A 174 -4.10 -8.72 2.02
N HIS A 175 -5.32 -8.48 1.55
CA HIS A 175 -6.20 -9.55 1.09
C HIS A 175 -5.76 -10.23 -0.22
N TYR A 176 -4.79 -9.65 -0.93
CA TYR A 176 -4.33 -10.20 -2.20
C TYR A 176 -2.80 -10.27 -2.21
N TRP A 177 -2.26 -11.49 -2.21
CA TRP A 177 -0.81 -11.74 -2.43
C TRP A 177 -0.29 -11.09 -3.72
N ASP A 178 -1.19 -10.74 -4.64
CA ASP A 178 -0.89 -9.99 -5.85
C ASP A 178 -1.90 -8.85 -6.07
N PHE A 179 -1.97 -7.93 -5.11
CA PHE A 179 -2.85 -6.76 -5.21
C PHE A 179 -2.50 -5.90 -6.43
N GLY A 180 -1.21 -5.74 -6.75
CA GLY A 180 -0.76 -5.05 -7.95
C GLY A 180 -1.44 -5.59 -9.21
N ALA A 181 -1.47 -6.92 -9.39
CA ALA A 181 -2.18 -7.57 -10.50
C ALA A 181 -3.67 -7.23 -10.53
N THR A 182 -4.30 -7.26 -9.36
CA THR A 182 -5.73 -7.00 -9.24
C THR A 182 -6.03 -5.56 -9.63
N LEU A 183 -5.27 -4.60 -9.11
CA LEU A 183 -5.42 -3.18 -9.44
C LEU A 183 -5.20 -2.95 -10.94
N SER A 184 -4.13 -3.50 -11.53
CA SER A 184 -3.85 -3.39 -12.97
C SER A 184 -5.03 -3.83 -13.83
N LYS A 185 -5.69 -4.94 -13.48
CA LYS A 185 -6.85 -5.43 -14.23
C LYS A 185 -8.03 -4.47 -14.22
N TYR A 186 -8.35 -3.91 -13.05
CA TYR A 186 -9.48 -2.98 -12.95
C TYR A 186 -9.17 -1.67 -13.67
N ILE A 187 -7.90 -1.22 -13.63
CA ILE A 187 -7.43 -0.08 -14.42
C ILE A 187 -7.61 -0.36 -15.91
N GLU A 188 -7.07 -1.45 -16.45
CA GLU A 188 -7.20 -1.74 -17.89
C GLU A 188 -8.64 -1.99 -18.33
N HIS A 189 -9.48 -2.55 -17.46
CA HIS A 189 -10.90 -2.76 -17.78
C HIS A 189 -11.70 -1.46 -17.81
N LEU A 190 -11.37 -0.50 -16.94
CA LEU A 190 -12.11 0.75 -16.77
C LEU A 190 -11.49 1.93 -17.53
N LYS A 191 -10.22 1.82 -17.93
CA LYS A 191 -9.53 2.82 -18.74
C LYS A 191 -10.25 2.92 -20.08
N PRO A 192 -10.66 4.12 -20.50
CA PRO A 192 -11.27 4.31 -21.81
C PRO A 192 -10.27 3.91 -22.90
N THR A 193 -10.63 2.95 -23.74
CA THR A 193 -9.87 2.63 -24.95
C THR A 193 -9.88 3.86 -25.85
N ALA A 194 -8.70 4.30 -26.30
CA ALA A 194 -8.59 5.40 -27.25
C ALA A 194 -9.31 5.03 -28.56
N GLY A 195 -10.57 5.43 -28.70
CA GLY A 195 -11.44 4.97 -29.78
C GLY A 195 -12.94 5.29 -29.65
N GLN A 196 -13.31 6.33 -28.89
CA GLN A 196 -14.62 6.99 -28.98
C GLN A 196 -14.43 8.51 -28.91
#